data_AF-A0A1X2GAW8-F1
#
_entry.id   AF-A0A1X2GAW8-F1
#
_cell.length_a   1.000
_cell.length_b   1.000
_cell.length_c   1.000
_cell.angle_alpha   90.00
_cell.angle_beta   90.00
_cell.angle_gamma   90.00
#
_symmetry.space_group_name_H-M   'P 1'
#
loop_
_entity.id
_entity.type
_entity.pdbx_description
1 polymer ?
#
loop_
_entity_poly.entity_id
_entity_poly.type
_entity_poly.pdbx_seq_one_letter_code
_entity_poly.pdbx_strand_id
1 'polypeptide(L)'
;MRFGSLLEELDAITKDYDYGIVPGSAAVFVKDEIMGIGRLDMTLLEGVMIVIELSDKGFMIASCTPLTDDSNTLEAAERIQEFVDKRWFETMEDLLMTASPLFQQRFQATLYNKLQQAQQHQIDHDGSLTSDLTSIHPSSASPTFYSLQSSSPTMSPGFVASSCVSGDPAFPSHDDTSTQRQDFIDELNQWIH
;
A
#
# COMPACT_ATOMS: atom_id res chain seq x y z
N MET A 1 13.29 -9.21 5.76
CA MET A 1 14.02 -10.18 6.61
C MET A 1 13.94 -11.52 5.90
N ARG A 2 14.99 -12.34 5.84
CA ARG A 2 14.87 -13.74 5.40
C ARG A 2 14.79 -14.64 6.63
N PHE A 3 13.75 -15.44 6.74
CA PHE A 3 13.55 -16.36 7.86
C PHE A 3 14.37 -17.63 7.68
N GLY A 4 14.52 -18.40 8.76
CA GLY A 4 15.32 -19.64 8.74
C GLY A 4 14.67 -20.76 7.93
N SER A 5 13.36 -20.67 7.66
CA SER A 5 12.60 -21.62 6.85
C SER A 5 11.47 -20.95 6.07
N LEU A 6 11.08 -21.56 4.94
CA LEU A 6 9.94 -21.12 4.12
C LEU A 6 8.64 -21.06 4.94
N LEU A 7 8.42 -22.03 5.85
CA LEU A 7 7.23 -22.06 6.69
C LEU A 7 7.15 -20.84 7.61
N GLU A 8 8.27 -20.51 8.26
CA GLU A 8 8.37 -19.37 9.16
C GLU A 8 8.15 -18.05 8.40
N GLU A 9 8.68 -17.95 7.18
CA GLU A 9 8.46 -16.79 6.32
C GLU A 9 6.98 -16.62 5.93
N LEU A 10 6.34 -17.70 5.49
CA LEU A 10 4.92 -17.68 5.14
C LEU A 10 4.04 -17.33 6.36
N ASP A 11 4.33 -17.91 7.52
CA ASP A 11 3.60 -17.61 8.77
C ASP A 11 3.81 -16.15 9.22
N ALA A 12 5.04 -15.64 9.14
CA ALA A 12 5.32 -14.24 9.45
C ALA A 12 4.58 -13.29 8.51
N ILE A 13 4.53 -13.57 7.20
CA ILE A 13 3.78 -12.75 6.23
C ILE A 13 2.30 -12.64 6.61
N THR A 14 1.68 -13.75 7.04
CA THR A 14 0.25 -13.72 7.42
C THR A 14 -0.06 -12.87 8.65
N LYS A 15 0.96 -12.50 9.45
CA LYS A 15 0.81 -11.73 10.69
C LYS A 15 1.32 -10.30 10.54
N ASP A 16 2.49 -10.15 9.92
CA ASP A 16 3.24 -8.90 9.94
C ASP A 16 2.59 -7.82 9.05
N TYR A 17 1.83 -8.20 8.02
CA TYR A 17 1.23 -7.26 7.06
C TYR A 17 -0.26 -7.01 7.26
N ASP A 18 -0.89 -7.63 8.26
CA ASP A 18 -2.35 -7.61 8.48
C ASP A 18 -2.90 -6.18 8.66
N TYR A 19 -2.08 -5.22 9.12
CA TYR A 19 -2.47 -3.81 9.28
C TYR A 19 -2.66 -3.05 7.96
N GLY A 20 -2.11 -3.57 6.86
CA GLY A 20 -2.07 -2.91 5.55
C GLY A 20 -2.86 -3.64 4.47
N ILE A 21 -3.48 -4.76 4.80
CA ILE A 21 -4.37 -5.55 3.94
C ILE A 21 -5.73 -5.72 4.61
N VAL A 22 -6.67 -6.44 3.98
CA VAL A 22 -7.90 -6.83 4.67
C VAL A 22 -7.54 -7.81 5.81
N PRO A 23 -7.89 -7.51 7.07
CA PRO A 23 -7.48 -8.32 8.20
C PRO A 23 -7.94 -9.77 8.10
N GLY A 24 -7.02 -10.71 8.36
CA GLY A 24 -7.28 -12.15 8.30
C GLY A 24 -7.50 -12.70 6.88
N SER A 25 -7.21 -11.91 5.84
CA SER A 25 -7.38 -12.35 4.44
C SER A 25 -6.20 -13.13 3.88
N ALA A 26 -5.03 -13.07 4.53
CA ALA A 26 -3.83 -13.77 4.05
C ALA A 26 -3.89 -15.26 4.39
N ALA A 27 -3.85 -16.14 3.38
CA ALA A 27 -3.84 -17.58 3.59
C ALA A 27 -2.84 -18.31 2.70
N VAL A 28 -2.12 -19.27 3.27
CA VAL A 28 -1.15 -20.11 2.55
C VAL A 28 -1.88 -21.30 1.97
N PHE A 29 -1.74 -21.54 0.67
CA PHE A 29 -2.39 -22.67 -0.01
C PHE A 29 -1.42 -23.57 -0.79
N VAL A 30 -0.17 -23.15 -1.01
CA VAL A 30 0.92 -24.04 -1.47
C VAL A 30 2.13 -23.89 -0.55
N LYS A 31 2.68 -25.04 -0.17
CA LYS A 31 3.93 -25.13 0.58
C LYS A 31 4.75 -26.29 0.04
N ASP A 32 5.76 -25.97 -0.75
CA ASP A 32 6.73 -26.93 -1.26
C ASP A 32 8.12 -26.62 -0.69
N GLU A 33 8.50 -27.33 0.37
CA GLU A 33 9.83 -27.18 0.99
C GLU A 33 10.96 -27.78 0.15
N ILE A 34 10.65 -28.70 -0.77
CA ILE A 34 11.65 -29.35 -1.62
C ILE A 34 12.09 -28.38 -2.71
N MET A 35 11.12 -27.71 -3.35
CA MET A 35 11.38 -26.68 -4.35
C MET A 35 11.66 -25.30 -3.74
N GLY A 36 11.37 -25.12 -2.44
CA GLY A 36 11.47 -23.82 -1.77
C GLY A 36 10.43 -22.83 -2.28
N ILE A 37 9.26 -23.30 -2.70
CA ILE A 37 8.18 -22.49 -3.27
C ILE A 37 7.00 -22.44 -2.31
N GLY A 38 6.58 -21.23 -1.96
CA GLY A 38 5.35 -20.97 -1.23
C GLY A 38 4.35 -20.24 -2.11
N ARG A 39 3.05 -20.48 -1.91
CA ARG A 39 2.01 -19.60 -2.44
C ARG A 39 1.00 -19.27 -1.38
N LEU A 40 0.63 -18.00 -1.35
CA LEU A 40 -0.41 -17.47 -0.49
C LEU A 40 -1.30 -16.53 -1.29
N ASP A 41 -2.56 -16.42 -0.89
CA ASP A 41 -3.44 -15.36 -1.31
C ASP A 41 -3.56 -14.32 -0.20
N MET A 42 -3.94 -13.10 -0.59
CA MET A 42 -4.34 -12.05 0.34
C MET A 42 -5.23 -11.05 -0.37
N THR A 43 -6.07 -10.34 0.39
CA THR A 43 -6.93 -9.30 -0.15
C THR A 43 -6.41 -7.92 0.22
N LEU A 44 -6.10 -7.11 -0.80
CA LEU A 44 -5.68 -5.73 -0.64
C LEU A 44 -6.85 -4.85 -0.18
N LEU A 45 -6.53 -3.71 0.44
CA LEU A 45 -7.54 -2.76 0.92
C LEU A 45 -8.37 -2.13 -0.21
N GLU A 46 -7.86 -2.19 -1.44
CA GLU A 46 -8.54 -1.79 -2.68
C GLU A 46 -9.60 -2.80 -3.15
N GLY A 47 -9.84 -3.90 -2.43
CA GLY A 47 -10.81 -4.92 -2.84
C GLY A 47 -10.28 -5.88 -3.92
N VAL A 48 -8.96 -5.94 -4.09
CA VAL A 48 -8.30 -6.83 -5.06
C VAL A 48 -7.65 -7.99 -4.31
N MET A 49 -8.02 -9.22 -4.66
CA MET A 49 -7.33 -10.41 -4.20
C MET A 49 -6.11 -10.65 -5.09
N ILE A 50 -4.96 -10.88 -4.47
CA ILE A 50 -3.73 -11.24 -5.18
C ILE A 50 -3.24 -12.60 -4.70
N VAL A 51 -2.66 -13.35 -5.62
CA VAL A 51 -1.88 -14.55 -5.31
C VAL A 51 -0.42 -14.20 -5.43
N ILE A 52 0.36 -14.48 -4.39
CA ILE A 52 1.79 -14.23 -4.34
C ILE A 52 2.52 -15.57 -4.30
N GLU A 53 3.47 -15.71 -5.22
CA GLU A 53 4.48 -16.76 -5.19
C GLU A 53 5.71 -16.28 -4.44
N LEU A 54 6.21 -17.15 -3.57
CA LEU A 54 7.42 -16.98 -2.79
C LEU A 54 8.47 -17.98 -3.27
N SER A 55 9.69 -17.51 -3.48
CA SER A 55 10.85 -18.38 -3.76
C SER A 55 12.15 -17.78 -3.24
N ASP A 56 13.26 -18.46 -3.49
CA ASP A 56 14.62 -17.95 -3.22
C ASP A 56 14.94 -16.64 -3.96
N LYS A 57 14.22 -16.33 -5.04
CA LYS A 57 14.32 -15.07 -5.81
C LYS A 57 13.56 -13.91 -5.19
N GLY A 58 12.66 -14.18 -4.24
CA GLY A 58 11.81 -13.17 -3.60
C GLY A 58 10.32 -13.44 -3.85
N PHE A 59 9.58 -12.38 -4.12
CA PHE A 59 8.12 -12.36 -4.17
C PHE A 59 7.64 -12.01 -5.57
N MET A 60 6.62 -12.68 -6.09
CA MET A 60 6.02 -12.37 -7.39
C MET A 60 4.51 -12.46 -7.31
N ILE A 61 3.80 -11.53 -7.96
CA ILE A 61 2.35 -11.62 -8.09
C ILE A 61 2.06 -12.63 -9.21
N ALA A 62 1.47 -13.76 -8.88
CA ALA A 62 1.10 -14.82 -9.82
C ALA A 62 -0.28 -14.57 -10.45
N SER A 63 -1.18 -13.92 -9.72
CA SER A 63 -2.48 -13.49 -10.27
C SER A 63 -3.09 -12.37 -9.44
N CYS A 64 -4.01 -11.64 -10.04
CA CYS A 64 -4.88 -10.68 -9.35
C CYS A 64 -6.32 -10.84 -9.80
N THR A 65 -7.28 -10.63 -8.90
CA THR A 65 -8.71 -10.74 -9.17
C THR A 65 -9.46 -9.66 -8.40
N PRO A 66 -10.20 -8.77 -9.07
CA PRO A 66 -11.08 -7.82 -8.39
C PRO A 66 -12.21 -8.59 -7.69
N LEU A 67 -12.54 -8.22 -6.45
CA LEU A 67 -13.64 -8.86 -5.71
C LEU A 67 -15.00 -8.22 -5.98
N THR A 68 -15.00 -7.01 -6.53
CA THR A 68 -16.18 -6.20 -6.83
C THR A 68 -16.00 -5.44 -8.15
N ASP A 69 -17.10 -5.16 -8.84
CA ASP A 69 -17.11 -4.46 -10.13
C ASP A 69 -17.16 -2.92 -9.98
N ASP A 70 -16.73 -2.37 -8.84
CA ASP A 70 -16.66 -0.92 -8.67
C ASP A 70 -15.42 -0.33 -9.34
N SER A 71 -15.53 0.94 -9.77
CA SER A 71 -14.47 1.63 -10.53
C SER A 71 -13.11 1.58 -9.84
N ASN A 72 -13.08 1.77 -8.52
CA ASN A 72 -11.81 1.85 -7.79
C ASN A 72 -11.12 0.49 -7.74
N THR A 73 -11.88 -0.58 -7.47
CA THR A 73 -11.37 -1.96 -7.43
C THR A 73 -10.86 -2.40 -8.81
N LEU A 74 -11.59 -2.08 -9.88
CA LEU A 74 -11.19 -2.40 -11.25
C LEU A 74 -9.92 -1.64 -11.67
N GLU A 75 -9.86 -0.32 -11.44
CA GLU A 75 -8.66 0.48 -11.71
C GLU A 75 -7.45 -0.02 -10.90
N ALA A 76 -7.65 -0.47 -9.66
CA ALA A 76 -6.59 -1.07 -8.87
C ALA A 76 -6.11 -2.40 -9.46
N ALA A 77 -7.03 -3.28 -9.87
CA ALA A 77 -6.69 -4.54 -10.49
C ALA A 77 -5.94 -4.34 -11.82
N GLU A 78 -6.35 -3.39 -12.67
CA GLU A 78 -5.67 -3.05 -13.91
C GLU A 78 -4.22 -2.60 -13.68
N ARG A 79 -3.99 -1.74 -12.68
CA ARG A 79 -2.61 -1.33 -12.30
C ARG A 79 -1.77 -2.52 -11.84
N ILE A 80 -2.35 -3.43 -11.04
CA ILE A 80 -1.63 -4.61 -10.54
C ILE A 80 -1.30 -5.59 -11.67
N GLN A 81 -2.18 -5.71 -12.67
CA GLN A 81 -2.02 -6.59 -13.82
C GLN A 81 -0.73 -6.33 -14.62
N GLU A 82 -0.18 -5.12 -14.53
CA GLU A 82 1.11 -4.76 -15.13
C GLU A 82 2.30 -5.52 -14.50
N PHE A 83 2.17 -6.02 -13.27
CA PHE A 83 3.24 -6.71 -12.53
C PHE A 83 3.08 -8.23 -12.49
N VAL A 84 1.88 -8.75 -12.78
CA VAL A 84 1.57 -10.18 -12.76
C VAL A 84 2.51 -10.96 -13.68
N ASP A 85 3.19 -11.97 -13.13
CA ASP A 85 4.18 -12.84 -13.79
C ASP A 85 5.35 -12.12 -14.49
N LYS A 86 5.57 -10.84 -14.18
CA LYS A 86 6.56 -10.00 -14.89
C LYS A 86 7.72 -9.55 -14.02
N ARG A 87 7.51 -9.41 -12.71
CA ARG A 87 8.49 -8.81 -11.79
C ARG A 87 8.60 -9.59 -10.49
N TRP A 88 9.85 -9.86 -10.11
CA TRP A 88 10.21 -10.29 -8.76
C TRP A 88 10.52 -9.07 -7.89
N PHE A 89 10.00 -9.07 -6.68
CA PHE A 89 10.23 -8.08 -5.64
C PHE A 89 11.15 -8.69 -4.58
N GLU A 90 12.09 -7.90 -4.07
CA GLU A 90 13.06 -8.37 -3.08
C GLU A 90 12.42 -8.58 -1.70
N THR A 91 11.42 -7.75 -1.36
CA THR A 91 10.70 -7.81 -0.09
C THR A 91 9.19 -7.72 -0.31
N MET A 92 8.43 -8.24 0.66
CA MET A 92 6.97 -8.12 0.65
C MET A 92 6.53 -6.66 0.75
N GLU A 93 7.25 -5.80 1.48
CA GLU A 93 6.96 -4.37 1.54
C GLU A 93 7.04 -3.69 0.18
N ASP A 94 8.07 -3.99 -0.63
CA ASP A 94 8.23 -3.40 -1.96
C ASP A 94 7.08 -3.83 -2.90
N LEU A 95 6.70 -5.12 -2.81
CA LEU A 95 5.54 -5.65 -3.52
C LEU A 95 4.26 -4.91 -3.11
N LEU A 96 3.98 -4.84 -1.80
CA LEU A 96 2.74 -4.24 -1.30
C LEU A 96 2.69 -2.72 -1.49
N MET A 97 3.82 -2.02 -1.37
CA MET A 97 3.89 -0.58 -1.69
C MET A 97 3.69 -0.30 -3.18
N THR A 98 4.05 -1.24 -4.05
CA THR A 98 3.80 -1.12 -5.49
C THR A 98 2.35 -1.48 -5.84
N ALA A 99 1.82 -2.56 -5.27
CA ALA A 99 0.50 -3.08 -5.61
C ALA A 99 -0.66 -2.30 -4.95
N SER A 100 -0.45 -1.78 -3.73
CA SER A 100 -1.51 -1.19 -2.91
C SER A 100 -1.13 0.22 -2.41
N PRO A 101 -1.61 1.29 -3.07
CA PRO A 101 -1.50 2.65 -2.54
C PRO A 101 -2.07 2.80 -1.12
N LEU A 102 -3.12 2.05 -0.77
CA LEU A 102 -3.70 2.07 0.58
C LEU A 102 -2.78 1.41 1.61
N PHE A 103 -2.10 0.32 1.26
CA PHE A 103 -1.04 -0.26 2.09
C PHE A 103 0.05 0.79 2.36
N GLN A 104 0.52 1.49 1.32
CA GLN A 104 1.54 2.52 1.46
C GLN A 104 1.11 3.63 2.44
N GLN A 105 -0.14 4.10 2.35
CA GLN A 105 -0.69 5.08 3.29
C GLN A 105 -0.71 4.55 4.73
N ARG A 106 -1.16 3.30 4.94
CA ARG A 106 -1.18 2.66 6.26
C ARG A 106 0.21 2.48 6.84
N PHE A 107 1.17 2.07 6.00
CA PHE A 107 2.56 1.94 6.39
C PHE A 107 3.14 3.27 6.86
N GLN A 108 2.97 4.34 6.08
CA GLN A 108 3.44 5.69 6.44
C GLN A 108 2.81 6.20 7.73
N ALA A 109 1.49 6.06 7.88
CA ALA A 109 0.78 6.44 9.10
C ALA A 109 1.32 5.70 10.33
N THR A 110 1.58 4.39 10.18
CA THR A 110 2.14 3.56 11.25
C THR A 110 3.54 4.01 11.65
N LEU A 111 4.40 4.33 10.68
CA LEU A 111 5.74 4.87 10.94
C LEU A 111 5.68 6.21 11.66
N TYR A 112 4.80 7.11 11.22
CA TYR A 112 4.62 8.43 11.86
C TYR A 112 4.17 8.29 13.31
N ASN A 113 3.18 7.44 13.58
CA ASN A 113 2.68 7.18 14.93
C ASN A 113 3.77 6.62 15.85
N LYS A 114 4.58 5.66 15.35
CA LYS A 114 5.70 5.08 16.11
C LYS A 114 6.76 6.13 16.44
N LEU A 115 7.07 7.01 15.49
CA LEU A 115 8.03 8.11 15.71
C LEU A 115 7.53 9.09 16.77
N GLN A 116 6.25 9.48 16.71
CA GLN A 116 5.65 10.38 17.69
C GLN A 116 5.66 9.78 19.10
N GLN A 117 5.35 8.48 19.23
CA GLN A 117 5.42 7.77 20.50
C GLN A 117 6.85 7.72 21.06
N ALA A 118 7.85 7.43 20.21
CA ALA A 118 9.25 7.41 20.63
C ALA A 118 9.74 8.78 21.15
N GLN A 119 9.28 9.88 20.53
CA GLN A 119 9.60 11.23 21.00
C GLN A 119 8.94 11.56 22.34
N GLN A 120 7.68 11.15 22.54
CA GLN A 120 6.98 11.37 23.81
C GLN A 120 7.66 10.62 24.98
N HIS A 121 8.12 9.38 24.75
CA HIS A 121 8.78 8.57 25.77
C HIS A 121 10.15 9.11 26.21
N GLN A 122 10.81 9.96 25.42
CA GLN A 122 12.06 10.60 25.83
C GLN A 122 11.84 11.78 26.80
N ILE A 123 10.64 12.36 26.84
CA ILE A 123 10.35 13.52 27.70
C ILE A 123 10.07 13.09 29.15
N ASP A 124 9.53 11.88 29.36
CA ASP A 124 9.15 11.40 30.69
C ASP A 124 10.30 10.73 31.49
N HIS A 125 11.45 10.46 30.87
CA HIS A 125 12.53 9.69 31.51
C HIS A 125 13.68 10.51 32.13
N ASP A 126 13.61 11.85 32.11
CA ASP A 126 14.62 12.75 32.74
C ASP A 126 14.06 13.57 33.92
N GLY A 127 13.00 13.06 34.57
CA GLY A 127 12.23 13.78 35.59
C GLY A 127 12.08 13.09 36.95
N SER A 128 12.86 12.07 37.28
CA SER A 128 12.75 11.45 38.62
C SER A 128 14.01 10.72 39.08
N LEU A 129 14.96 11.46 39.65
CA LEU A 129 15.73 10.99 40.81
C LEU A 129 16.05 12.16 41.75
N THR A 130 15.65 11.96 43.01
CA THR A 130 16.08 12.62 44.26
C THR A 130 15.68 14.06 44.52
N SER A 131 14.55 14.19 45.22
CA SER A 131 14.34 15.22 46.23
C SER A 131 15.24 14.91 47.43
N ASP A 132 16.26 15.72 47.66
CA ASP A 132 16.76 15.93 49.02
C ASP A 132 17.34 17.34 49.17
N LEU A 133 17.04 17.93 50.33
CA LEU A 133 17.18 19.35 50.65
C LEU A 133 18.65 19.81 50.67
N THR A 134 18.97 20.94 50.03
CA THR A 134 19.72 22.07 50.62
C THR A 134 19.98 23.22 49.63
N SER A 135 19.46 24.41 49.99
CA SER A 135 20.12 25.72 49.99
C SER A 135 20.93 26.26 48.78
N ILE A 136 20.45 27.43 48.30
CA ILE A 136 21.19 28.62 47.82
C ILE A 136 21.61 28.67 46.32
N HIS A 137 20.83 29.41 45.52
CA HIS A 137 21.18 30.67 44.80
C HIS A 137 20.44 30.79 43.45
N PRO A 138 19.88 31.96 43.08
CA PRO A 138 19.28 32.17 41.77
C PRO A 138 20.34 32.58 40.75
N SER A 139 20.51 31.78 39.71
CA SER A 139 21.28 32.17 38.52
C SER A 139 20.39 32.06 37.30
N SER A 140 19.88 33.22 36.91
CA SER A 140 19.25 33.52 35.63
C SER A 140 20.14 33.10 34.46
N ALA A 141 19.69 32.12 33.68
CA ALA A 141 20.15 31.89 32.33
C ALA A 141 18.94 31.52 31.45
N SER A 142 18.32 32.54 30.87
CA SER A 142 17.33 32.39 29.80
C SER A 142 17.99 31.78 28.57
N PRO A 143 17.43 30.74 27.93
CA PRO A 143 17.82 30.42 26.56
C PRO A 143 17.22 31.47 25.61
N THR A 144 18.10 32.24 24.98
CA THR A 144 17.78 33.18 23.91
C THR A 144 17.20 32.42 22.72
N PHE A 145 15.88 32.48 22.56
CA PHE A 145 15.21 32.16 21.31
C PHE A 145 15.57 33.25 20.29
N TYR A 146 16.25 32.86 19.19
CA TYR A 146 16.36 33.72 18.03
C TYR A 146 15.00 33.80 17.34
N SER A 147 14.28 34.87 17.65
CA SER A 147 13.09 35.29 16.94
C SER A 147 13.51 35.83 15.56
N LEU A 148 13.34 35.02 14.51
CA LEU A 148 13.37 35.51 13.12
C LEU A 148 11.95 35.93 12.76
N GLN A 149 11.65 37.22 12.97
CA GLN A 149 10.41 37.84 12.53
C GLN A 149 10.64 38.67 11.27
N SER A 150 9.90 38.28 10.23
CA SER A 150 9.25 39.13 9.23
C SER A 150 10.10 39.97 8.26
N SER A 151 9.96 39.63 6.98
CA SER A 151 9.81 40.63 5.91
C SER A 151 8.80 40.13 4.87
N SER A 152 7.54 40.54 5.00
CA SER A 152 6.64 40.68 3.84
C SER A 152 7.03 41.93 3.05
N PRO A 153 6.83 41.92 1.72
CA PRO A 153 6.07 43.01 1.16
C PRO A 153 4.96 42.54 0.21
N THR A 154 3.80 43.11 0.49
CA THR A 154 2.60 43.30 -0.32
C THR A 154 2.92 43.85 -1.71
N MET A 155 2.27 43.34 -2.76
CA MET A 155 1.67 44.10 -3.87
C MET A 155 0.83 43.13 -4.75
N SER A 156 -0.45 43.46 -4.91
CA SER A 156 -1.51 42.78 -5.69
C SER A 156 -1.40 43.11 -7.20
N PRO A 157 -2.47 42.96 -8.00
CA PRO A 157 -3.12 41.75 -8.52
C PRO A 157 -2.97 41.66 -10.07
N GLY A 158 -3.21 40.48 -10.65
CA GLY A 158 -3.16 40.29 -12.11
C GLY A 158 -4.14 39.24 -12.59
N PHE A 159 -5.39 39.64 -12.82
CA PHE A 159 -6.32 38.92 -13.69
C PHE A 159 -5.80 38.92 -15.12
N VAL A 160 -5.70 37.75 -15.75
CA VAL A 160 -5.96 37.58 -17.18
C VAL A 160 -6.73 36.29 -17.41
N ALA A 161 -7.88 36.44 -18.05
CA ALA A 161 -8.73 35.40 -18.55
C ALA A 161 -8.27 34.92 -19.94
N SER A 162 -8.90 33.82 -20.39
CA SER A 162 -8.89 33.25 -21.74
C SER A 162 -7.68 32.36 -22.05
N SER A 163 -7.83 31.17 -22.64
CA SER A 163 -8.74 30.86 -23.74
C SER A 163 -9.17 29.40 -23.74
N CYS A 164 -10.44 29.20 -24.10
CA CYS A 164 -11.01 27.97 -24.61
C CYS A 164 -10.24 27.44 -25.84
N VAL A 165 -10.02 26.13 -25.89
CA VAL A 165 -9.89 25.43 -27.16
C VAL A 165 -10.88 24.28 -27.18
N SER A 166 -11.91 24.47 -27.99
CA SER A 166 -12.83 23.44 -28.44
C SER A 166 -12.09 22.51 -29.39
N GLY A 167 -12.25 21.20 -29.19
CA GLY A 167 -11.66 20.17 -30.02
C GLY A 167 -12.41 18.86 -29.87
N ASP A 168 -13.64 18.84 -30.38
CA ASP A 168 -14.27 17.60 -30.87
C ASP A 168 -13.36 16.98 -31.95
N PRO A 169 -13.19 15.66 -31.96
CA PRO A 169 -13.87 14.95 -33.04
C PRO A 169 -14.41 13.55 -32.68
N ALA A 170 -15.65 13.34 -33.14
CA ALA A 170 -16.11 12.18 -33.92
C ALA A 170 -16.11 10.78 -33.28
N PHE A 171 -17.32 10.35 -32.95
CA PHE A 171 -17.76 8.96 -32.87
C PHE A 171 -17.42 8.15 -34.14
N PRO A 172 -17.03 6.89 -33.96
CA PRO A 172 -17.56 5.80 -34.76
C PRO A 172 -18.38 4.86 -33.88
N SER A 173 -19.70 4.84 -34.12
CA SER A 173 -20.57 3.74 -33.73
C SER A 173 -20.10 2.46 -34.43
N HIS A 174 -19.87 1.40 -33.66
CA HIS A 174 -19.94 0.03 -34.16
C HIS A 174 -20.60 -0.84 -33.09
N ASP A 175 -21.90 -1.05 -33.28
CA ASP A 175 -22.64 -2.21 -32.79
C ASP A 175 -22.00 -3.48 -33.37
N ASP A 176 -21.52 -4.39 -32.52
CA ASP A 176 -21.34 -5.81 -32.85
C ASP A 176 -21.08 -6.61 -31.56
N THR A 177 -22.10 -6.74 -30.70
CA THR A 177 -22.06 -7.65 -29.51
C THR A 177 -23.13 -8.75 -29.55
N SER A 178 -23.79 -8.94 -30.69
CA SER A 178 -24.84 -9.95 -30.85
C SER A 178 -24.36 -11.30 -31.38
N THR A 179 -23.18 -11.38 -32.01
CA THR A 179 -22.71 -12.64 -32.63
C THR A 179 -21.97 -13.57 -31.66
N GLN A 180 -21.18 -13.04 -30.74
CA GLN A 180 -20.37 -13.86 -29.81
C GLN A 180 -21.21 -14.62 -28.76
N ARG A 181 -22.44 -14.17 -28.51
CA ARG A 181 -23.35 -14.82 -27.56
C ARG A 181 -24.04 -16.06 -28.14
N GLN A 182 -24.19 -16.12 -29.46
CA GLN A 182 -24.82 -17.27 -30.12
C GLN A 182 -23.88 -18.47 -30.12
N ASP A 183 -22.58 -18.25 -30.40
CA ASP A 183 -21.57 -19.32 -30.44
C ASP A 183 -21.39 -20.01 -29.07
N PHE A 184 -21.47 -19.25 -27.97
CA PHE A 184 -21.32 -19.81 -26.62
C PHE A 184 -22.51 -20.69 -26.19
N ILE A 185 -23.73 -20.38 -26.67
CA ILE A 185 -24.93 -21.16 -26.36
C ILE A 185 -24.94 -22.47 -27.18
N ASP A 186 -24.45 -22.44 -28.41
CA ASP A 186 -24.34 -23.64 -29.25
C ASP A 186 -23.23 -24.59 -28.77
N GLU A 187 -22.14 -24.08 -28.19
CA GLU A 187 -21.08 -24.89 -27.58
C GLU A 187 -21.55 -25.56 -26.27
N LEU A 188 -22.35 -24.86 -25.46
CA LEU A 188 -22.90 -25.41 -24.20
C LEU A 188 -23.88 -26.58 -24.44
N ASN A 189 -24.67 -26.52 -25.52
CA ASN A 189 -25.62 -27.59 -25.87
C ASN A 189 -24.93 -28.87 -26.37
N GLN A 190 -23.66 -28.78 -26.79
CA GLN A 190 -22.90 -29.93 -27.28
C GLN A 190 -22.31 -30.79 -26.16
N TRP A 191 -22.29 -30.29 -24.92
CA TRP A 191 -21.79 -31.01 -23.73
C TRP A 191 -22.88 -31.74 -22.93
N ILE A 192 -24.16 -31.52 -23.25
CA ILE A 192 -25.30 -32.04 -22.46
C ILE A 192 -25.93 -33.31 -23.09
N HIS A 193 -25.32 -33.88 -24.13
CA HIS A 193 -25.74 -35.16 -24.73
C HIS A 193 -24.62 -36.20 -24.78
#